data_AF-A0AAF0CR80-F1
#
_entry.id   AF-A0AAF0CR80-F1
#
_cell.length_a   1.000
_cell.length_b   1.000
_cell.length_c   1.000
_cell.angle_alpha   90.00
_cell.angle_beta   90.00
_cell.angle_gamma   90.00
#
_symmetry.space_group_name_H-M   'P 1'
#
loop_
_entity.id
_entity.type
_entity.pdbx_description
1 polymer ?
#
loop_
_entity_poly.entity_id
_entity_poly.type
_entity_poly.pdbx_seq_one_letter_code
_entity_poly.pdbx_strand_id
1 'polypeptide(L)'
;MNPRYLDTGLDLKLIITAPLVFTVTAYAALQRAPIWFTRIVALEIENTLQAMRFRRSLSPSQLTAAQALVGHLCDEGKFVMAELSLDAIAAEMHHLTSTVTAWMGCRTLDPMHIAGAILLQNPKFFSTDKRQLTSAKLAGLTTVNLSSSNACTVAVPSTTEKMWPGDGAKAMGEVIPSDRLNRSALSAKAPYPSDLRRPFQWAQTQVARTGFWPVEKVNFRFRRMWCMAWLSPRKSA
;
A
#
# COMPACT_ATOMS: atom_id res chain seq x y z
N MET A 1 6.42 -22.22 5.57
CA MET A 1 7.19 -20.96 5.76
C MET A 1 6.36 -20.06 6.68
N ASN A 2 6.97 -19.42 7.68
CA ASN A 2 6.22 -18.55 8.60
C ASN A 2 5.75 -17.29 7.84
N PRO A 3 4.45 -16.91 7.89
CA PRO A 3 4.00 -15.69 7.23
C PRO A 3 4.70 -14.44 7.77
N ARG A 4 4.75 -13.37 6.96
CA ARG A 4 5.34 -12.07 7.30
C ARG A 4 4.25 -11.12 7.74
N TYR A 5 4.52 -10.32 8.77
CA TYR A 5 3.61 -9.27 9.21
C TYR A 5 4.03 -7.96 8.54
N LEU A 6 3.24 -7.50 7.57
CA LEU A 6 3.41 -6.19 6.95
C LEU A 6 2.45 -5.20 7.61
N ASP A 7 2.82 -3.93 7.68
CA ASP A 7 1.84 -2.89 8.00
C ASP A 7 0.84 -2.71 6.84
N THR A 8 -0.31 -2.10 7.13
CA THR A 8 -1.35 -1.83 6.13
C THR A 8 -0.82 -0.96 4.97
N GLY A 9 0.15 -0.09 5.24
CA GLY A 9 0.78 0.76 4.24
C GLY A 9 1.52 -0.03 3.16
N LEU A 10 2.09 -1.18 3.49
CA LEU A 10 2.73 -2.11 2.58
C LEU A 10 1.71 -3.04 1.89
N ASP A 11 0.73 -3.55 2.63
CA ASP A 11 -0.33 -4.39 2.05
C ASP A 11 -1.10 -3.66 0.96
N LEU A 12 -1.44 -2.39 1.18
CA LEU A 12 -2.06 -1.54 0.17
C LEU A 12 -1.21 -1.41 -1.10
N LYS A 13 0.13 -1.39 -1.00
CA LYS A 13 1.00 -1.32 -2.19
C LYS A 13 0.96 -2.60 -3.02
N LEU A 14 0.53 -3.73 -2.46
CA LEU A 14 0.25 -4.95 -3.22
C LEU A 14 -1.11 -4.88 -3.92
N ILE A 15 -2.06 -4.12 -3.37
CA ILE A 15 -3.46 -4.07 -3.80
C ILE A 15 -3.75 -2.96 -4.82
N ILE A 16 -3.15 -1.80 -4.64
CA ILE A 16 -3.33 -0.64 -5.52
C ILE A 16 -2.01 -0.22 -6.16
N THR A 17 -2.10 0.51 -7.27
CA THR A 17 -0.89 1.11 -7.86
C THR A 17 -0.48 2.30 -7.01
N ALA A 18 0.71 2.22 -6.43
CA ALA A 18 1.26 3.28 -5.59
C ALA A 18 2.79 3.33 -5.76
N PRO A 19 3.44 4.44 -5.35
CA PRO A 19 4.89 4.45 -5.20
C PRO A 19 5.35 3.25 -4.34
N LEU A 20 6.50 2.68 -4.71
CA LEU A 20 7.11 1.47 -4.10
C LEU A 20 6.40 0.14 -4.40
N VAL A 21 5.35 0.09 -5.23
CA VAL A 21 4.70 -1.18 -5.64
C VAL A 21 5.72 -2.22 -6.13
N PHE A 22 6.70 -1.81 -6.95
CA PHE A 22 7.73 -2.71 -7.47
C PHE A 22 8.62 -3.27 -6.37
N THR A 23 9.06 -2.44 -5.42
CA THR A 23 9.91 -2.87 -4.31
C THR A 23 9.18 -3.87 -3.42
N VAL A 24 7.92 -3.59 -3.06
CA VAL A 24 7.14 -4.47 -2.18
C VAL A 24 6.76 -5.76 -2.89
N THR A 25 6.37 -5.70 -4.17
CA THR A 25 6.04 -6.89 -4.95
C THR A 25 7.27 -7.77 -5.20
N ALA A 26 8.42 -7.17 -5.55
CA ALA A 26 9.66 -7.90 -5.72
C ALA A 26 10.12 -8.54 -4.41
N TYR A 27 10.00 -7.83 -3.29
CA TYR A 27 10.26 -8.38 -1.96
C TYR A 27 9.35 -9.57 -1.66
N ALA A 28 8.03 -9.44 -1.83
CA ALA A 28 7.07 -10.52 -1.60
C ALA A 28 7.34 -11.74 -2.49
N ALA A 29 7.69 -11.51 -3.76
CA ALA A 29 8.07 -12.56 -4.70
C ALA A 29 9.38 -13.26 -4.32
N LEU A 30 10.37 -12.52 -3.82
CA LEU A 30 11.64 -13.08 -3.37
C LEU A 30 11.49 -13.90 -2.09
N GLN A 31 10.70 -13.41 -1.13
CA GLN A 31 10.52 -14.10 0.16
C GLN A 31 9.74 -15.40 0.01
N ARG A 32 8.80 -15.48 -0.94
CA ARG A 32 7.93 -16.64 -1.17
C ARG A 32 7.25 -17.13 0.13
N ALA A 33 7.01 -16.18 1.03
CA ALA A 33 6.37 -16.41 2.31
C ALA A 33 5.03 -15.68 2.32
N PRO A 34 3.99 -16.28 2.92
CA PRO A 34 2.68 -15.65 2.95
C PRO A 34 2.73 -14.41 3.83
N ILE A 35 1.69 -13.59 3.78
CA ILE A 35 1.56 -12.39 4.58
C ILE A 35 0.40 -12.60 5.55
N TRP A 36 0.61 -12.27 6.82
CA TRP A 36 -0.47 -12.29 7.80
C TRP A 36 -1.50 -11.24 7.45
N PHE A 37 -2.77 -11.66 7.41
CA PHE A 37 -3.90 -10.81 7.09
C PHE A 37 -4.90 -10.85 8.24
N THR A 38 -4.66 -10.03 9.25
CA THR A 38 -5.51 -9.98 10.44
C THR A 38 -6.80 -9.22 10.16
N ARG A 39 -7.80 -9.37 11.04
CA ARG A 39 -9.05 -8.58 10.97
C ARG A 39 -8.80 -7.06 11.02
N ILE A 40 -7.75 -6.62 11.73
CA ILE A 40 -7.36 -5.21 11.82
C ILE A 40 -6.84 -4.72 10.46
N VAL A 41 -5.93 -5.48 9.83
CA VAL A 41 -5.39 -5.17 8.50
C VAL A 41 -6.54 -5.11 7.48
N ALA A 42 -7.43 -6.11 7.48
CA ALA A 42 -8.58 -6.14 6.58
C ALA A 42 -9.48 -4.90 6.74
N LEU A 43 -9.77 -4.49 7.98
CA LEU A 43 -10.56 -3.30 8.28
C LEU A 43 -9.89 -2.02 7.77
N GLU A 44 -8.59 -1.86 8.04
CA GLU A 44 -7.87 -0.66 7.62
C GLU A 44 -7.73 -0.58 6.10
N ILE A 45 -7.54 -1.70 5.41
CA ILE A 45 -7.51 -1.74 3.94
C ILE A 45 -8.85 -1.30 3.38
N GLU A 46 -9.96 -1.91 3.83
CA GLU A 46 -11.29 -1.55 3.35
C GLU A 46 -11.59 -0.07 3.62
N ASN A 47 -11.36 0.40 4.85
CA ASN A 47 -11.57 1.81 5.20
C ASN A 47 -10.68 2.75 4.36
N THR A 48 -9.43 2.36 4.08
CA THR A 48 -8.52 3.16 3.24
C THR A 48 -9.00 3.22 1.79
N LEU A 49 -9.43 2.09 1.22
CA LEU A 49 -9.98 2.04 -0.14
C LEU A 49 -11.23 2.92 -0.27
N GLN A 50 -12.13 2.87 0.71
CA GLN A 50 -13.31 3.75 0.76
C GLN A 50 -12.93 5.22 0.90
N ALA A 51 -11.97 5.55 1.77
CA ALA A 51 -11.46 6.91 1.92
C ALA A 51 -10.83 7.44 0.62
N MET A 52 -10.10 6.60 -0.11
CA MET A 52 -9.55 6.94 -1.43
C MET A 52 -10.65 7.17 -2.47
N ARG A 53 -11.71 6.36 -2.46
CA ARG A 53 -12.89 6.56 -3.32
C ARG A 53 -13.60 7.88 -3.02
N PHE A 54 -13.79 8.20 -1.74
CA PHE A 54 -14.37 9.46 -1.29
C PHE A 54 -13.54 10.66 -1.78
N ARG A 55 -12.21 10.58 -1.67
CA ARG A 55 -11.25 11.59 -2.17
C ARG A 55 -11.07 11.59 -3.68
N ARG A 56 -11.81 10.76 -4.43
CA ARG A 56 -11.73 10.60 -5.89
C ARG A 56 -10.36 10.14 -6.40
N SER A 57 -9.56 9.50 -5.54
CA SER A 57 -8.29 8.87 -5.92
C SER A 57 -8.48 7.50 -6.55
N LEU A 58 -9.65 6.86 -6.35
CA LEU A 58 -10.07 5.64 -7.01
C LEU A 58 -11.44 5.83 -7.67
N SER A 59 -11.61 5.32 -8.88
CA SER A 59 -12.92 5.16 -9.52
C SER A 59 -13.72 4.02 -8.87
N PRO A 60 -15.05 3.94 -9.08
CA PRO A 60 -15.84 2.79 -8.64
C PRO A 60 -15.29 1.44 -9.16
N SER A 61 -14.92 1.36 -10.44
CA SER A 61 -14.36 0.14 -11.03
C SER A 61 -13.02 -0.25 -10.43
N GLN A 62 -12.16 0.73 -10.12
CA GLN A 62 -10.88 0.49 -9.44
C GLN A 62 -11.06 0.01 -8.01
N LEU A 63 -12.05 0.53 -7.27
CA LEU A 63 -12.40 0.06 -5.93
C LEU A 63 -12.83 -1.40 -5.97
N THR A 64 -13.77 -1.76 -6.85
CA THR A 64 -14.24 -3.14 -7.02
C THR A 64 -13.10 -4.08 -7.40
N ALA A 65 -12.22 -3.68 -8.32
CA ALA A 65 -11.06 -4.48 -8.70
C ALA A 65 -10.06 -4.67 -7.54
N ALA A 66 -9.86 -3.65 -6.70
CA ALA A 66 -9.00 -3.73 -5.53
C ALA A 66 -9.58 -4.70 -4.48
N GLN A 67 -10.88 -4.64 -4.21
CA GLN A 67 -11.56 -5.54 -3.28
C GLN A 67 -11.54 -7.00 -3.78
N ALA A 68 -11.83 -7.21 -5.07
CA ALA A 68 -11.75 -8.53 -5.68
C ALA A 68 -10.33 -9.12 -5.58
N LEU A 69 -9.29 -8.29 -5.77
CA LEU A 69 -7.91 -8.73 -5.61
C LEU A 69 -7.61 -9.19 -4.17
N VAL A 70 -8.10 -8.49 -3.14
CA VAL A 70 -7.90 -8.93 -1.75
C VAL A 70 -8.45 -10.35 -1.56
N GLY A 71 -9.66 -10.61 -2.06
CA GLY A 71 -10.24 -11.96 -2.06
C GLY A 71 -9.34 -12.98 -2.77
N HIS A 72 -8.89 -12.67 -3.98
CA HIS A 72 -7.98 -13.55 -4.72
C HIS A 72 -6.65 -13.81 -4.00
N LEU A 73 -6.07 -12.82 -3.31
CA LEU A 73 -4.83 -13.01 -2.54
C LEU A 73 -5.04 -13.93 -1.33
N CYS A 74 -6.22 -13.88 -0.71
CA CYS A 74 -6.62 -14.83 0.33
C CYS A 74 -6.81 -16.23 -0.24
N ASP A 75 -7.54 -16.37 -1.35
CA ASP A 75 -7.80 -17.65 -2.01
C ASP A 75 -6.50 -18.34 -2.49
N GLU A 76 -5.52 -17.56 -2.96
CA GLU A 76 -4.19 -18.06 -3.36
C GLU A 76 -3.28 -18.36 -2.16
N GLY A 77 -3.72 -18.13 -0.92
CA GLY A 77 -2.93 -18.33 0.29
C GLY A 77 -1.75 -17.36 0.44
N LYS A 78 -1.74 -16.26 -0.33
CA LYS A 78 -0.73 -15.19 -0.20
C LYS A 78 -1.03 -14.31 0.99
N PHE A 79 -2.30 -14.01 1.22
CA PHE A 79 -2.80 -13.45 2.46
C PHE A 79 -3.37 -14.60 3.29
N VAL A 80 -2.82 -14.80 4.48
CA VAL A 80 -3.26 -15.84 5.40
C VAL A 80 -4.02 -15.16 6.52
N MET A 81 -5.33 -15.43 6.57
CA MET A 81 -6.19 -14.95 7.64
C MET A 81 -5.67 -15.44 9.00
N ALA A 82 -5.52 -14.51 9.93
CA ALA A 82 -5.23 -14.85 11.32
C ALA A 82 -6.29 -14.24 12.23
N GLU A 83 -6.92 -15.13 13.01
CA GLU A 83 -7.89 -14.75 14.02
C GLU A 83 -7.15 -14.34 15.29
N LEU A 84 -7.14 -13.04 15.58
CA LEU A 84 -6.67 -12.48 16.83
C LEU A 84 -7.86 -11.89 17.57
N SER A 85 -8.03 -12.24 18.84
CA SER A 85 -9.03 -11.62 19.69
C SER A 85 -8.68 -10.15 19.90
N LEU A 86 -9.68 -9.26 19.75
CA LEU A 86 -9.52 -7.85 20.09
C LEU A 86 -9.15 -7.66 21.56
N ASP A 87 -9.62 -8.53 22.47
CA ASP A 87 -9.26 -8.48 23.88
C ASP A 87 -7.78 -8.82 24.09
N ALA A 88 -7.25 -9.81 23.37
CA ALA A 88 -5.83 -10.16 23.42
C ALA A 88 -4.96 -9.01 22.88
N ILE A 89 -5.39 -8.39 21.77
CA ILE A 89 -4.71 -7.22 21.21
C ILE A 89 -4.76 -6.05 22.20
N ALA A 90 -5.91 -5.79 22.81
CA ALA A 90 -6.07 -4.70 23.77
C ALA A 90 -5.22 -4.90 25.02
N ALA A 91 -5.15 -6.14 25.54
CA ALA A 91 -4.29 -6.50 26.66
C ALA A 91 -2.81 -6.26 26.31
N GLU A 92 -2.35 -6.73 25.15
CA GLU A 92 -0.97 -6.53 24.70
C GLU A 92 -0.66 -5.04 24.47
N MET A 93 -1.58 -4.28 23.87
CA MET A 93 -1.41 -2.83 23.73
C MET A 93 -1.32 -2.10 25.07
N HIS A 94 -2.08 -2.53 26.07
CA HIS A 94 -2.00 -1.97 27.40
C HIS A 94 -0.59 -2.18 27.98
N HIS A 95 0.00 -3.36 27.79
CA HIS A 95 1.41 -3.61 28.15
C HIS A 95 2.39 -2.72 27.37
N LEU A 96 2.14 -2.47 26.09
CA LEU A 96 2.97 -1.60 25.24
C LEU A 96 2.81 -0.11 25.56
N THR A 97 1.76 0.32 26.26
CA THR A 97 1.44 1.75 26.40
C THR A 97 2.49 2.52 27.20
N SER A 98 2.99 1.95 28.29
CA SER A 98 3.98 2.60 29.16
C SER A 98 5.36 2.73 28.52
N THR A 99 5.67 1.91 27.51
CA THR A 99 6.99 1.86 26.85
C THR A 99 6.95 2.44 25.45
N VAL A 100 6.02 2.01 24.59
CA VAL A 100 5.95 2.44 23.20
C VAL A 100 5.17 3.74 23.07
N THR A 101 3.93 3.78 23.56
CA THR A 101 3.06 4.94 23.37
C THR A 101 3.57 6.16 24.11
N ALA A 102 4.02 6.00 25.36
CA ALA A 102 4.57 7.09 26.17
C ALA A 102 5.79 7.76 25.52
N TRP A 103 6.64 6.99 24.83
CA TRP A 103 7.86 7.50 24.21
C TRP A 103 7.66 8.02 22.78
N MET A 104 6.79 7.37 22.00
CA MET A 104 6.65 7.65 20.57
C MET A 104 5.42 8.50 20.21
N GLY A 105 4.45 8.65 21.11
CA GLY A 105 3.20 9.37 20.83
C GLY A 105 2.38 8.72 19.72
N CYS A 106 2.39 7.39 19.64
CA CYS A 106 1.72 6.61 18.61
C CYS A 106 0.19 6.74 18.69
N ARG A 107 -0.49 6.72 17.53
CA ARG A 107 -1.96 6.63 17.52
C ARG A 107 -2.35 5.17 17.75
N THR A 108 -3.51 4.91 18.36
CA THR A 108 -4.00 3.58 18.76
C THR A 108 -3.77 2.45 17.75
N LEU A 109 -3.92 2.70 16.45
CA LEU A 109 -3.71 1.69 15.41
C LEU A 109 -2.24 1.26 15.25
N ASP A 110 -1.28 2.14 15.51
CA ASP A 110 0.15 1.81 15.43
C ASP A 110 0.55 0.68 16.43
N PRO A 111 0.26 0.78 17.74
CA PRO A 111 0.51 -0.32 18.68
C PRO A 111 -0.42 -1.53 18.47
N MET A 112 -1.60 -1.39 17.83
CA MET A 112 -2.42 -2.56 17.44
C MET A 112 -1.67 -3.47 16.47
N HIS A 113 -0.96 -2.91 15.48
CA HIS A 113 -0.13 -3.70 14.56
C HIS A 113 1.03 -4.39 15.26
N ILE A 114 1.69 -3.68 16.17
CA ILE A 114 2.82 -4.21 16.93
C ILE A 114 2.36 -5.35 17.83
N ALA A 115 1.26 -5.16 18.56
CA ALA A 115 0.62 -6.20 19.36
C ALA A 115 0.22 -7.40 18.49
N GLY A 116 -0.37 -7.16 17.32
CA GLY A 116 -0.72 -8.22 16.37
C GLY A 116 0.49 -9.04 15.94
N ALA A 117 1.61 -8.39 15.60
CA ALA A 117 2.85 -9.06 15.23
C ALA A 117 3.45 -9.89 16.40
N ILE A 118 3.40 -9.38 17.63
CA ILE A 118 3.84 -10.10 18.83
C ILE A 118 2.98 -11.34 19.08
N LEU A 119 1.65 -11.19 19.06
CA LEU A 119 0.70 -12.28 19.31
C LEU A 119 0.79 -13.39 18.24
N LEU A 120 1.10 -13.02 16.99
CA LEU A 120 1.38 -13.97 15.90
C LEU A 120 2.79 -14.56 15.95
N GLN A 121 3.56 -14.26 17.00
CA GLN A 121 4.94 -14.69 17.19
C GLN A 121 5.80 -14.38 15.96
N ASN A 122 5.57 -13.22 15.34
CA ASN A 122 6.33 -12.79 14.18
C ASN A 122 7.51 -11.95 14.63
N PRO A 123 8.74 -12.49 14.59
CA PRO A 123 9.90 -11.75 15.08
C PRO A 123 10.26 -10.56 14.19
N LYS A 124 9.70 -10.47 12.96
CA LYS A 124 10.02 -9.43 11.98
C LYS A 124 8.78 -8.59 11.63
N PHE A 125 8.88 -7.29 11.88
CA PHE A 125 7.89 -6.29 11.51
C PHE A 125 8.35 -5.49 10.28
N PHE A 126 7.52 -5.43 9.25
CA PHE A 126 7.85 -4.76 7.99
C PHE A 126 7.02 -3.50 7.83
N SER A 127 7.66 -2.39 7.50
CA SER A 127 6.97 -1.11 7.27
C SER A 127 7.81 -0.18 6.40
N THR A 128 7.17 0.86 5.87
CA THR A 128 7.85 2.04 5.28
C THR A 128 7.82 3.26 6.21
N ASP A 129 7.03 3.21 7.28
CA ASP A 129 6.90 4.29 8.26
C ASP A 129 7.99 4.15 9.35
N LYS A 130 8.91 5.11 9.37
CA LYS A 130 10.00 5.16 10.35
C LYS A 130 9.49 5.18 11.79
N ARG A 131 8.37 5.83 12.08
CA ARG A 131 7.80 5.91 13.42
C ARG A 131 7.24 4.56 13.86
N GLN A 132 6.54 3.84 12.98
CA GLN A 132 6.07 2.48 13.28
C GLN A 132 7.25 1.52 13.47
N LEU A 133 8.28 1.62 12.62
CA LEU A 133 9.50 0.82 12.79
C LEU A 133 10.19 1.09 14.13
N THR A 134 10.36 2.35 14.54
CA THR A 134 10.94 2.66 15.86
C THR A 134 10.08 2.12 17.00
N SER A 135 8.76 2.22 16.88
CA SER A 135 7.81 1.70 17.87
C SER A 135 7.90 0.18 18.00
N ALA A 136 7.98 -0.54 16.87
CA ALA A 136 8.15 -1.99 16.86
C ALA A 136 9.49 -2.42 17.47
N LYS A 137 10.57 -1.66 17.24
CA LYS A 137 11.87 -1.91 17.91
C LYS A 137 11.78 -1.75 19.42
N LEU A 138 11.11 -0.71 19.91
CA LEU A 138 10.91 -0.49 21.35
C LEU A 138 10.11 -1.63 21.99
N ALA A 139 9.22 -2.26 21.24
CA ALA A 139 8.47 -3.45 21.65
C ALA A 139 9.27 -4.77 21.52
N GLY A 140 10.56 -4.71 21.15
CA GLY A 140 11.42 -5.89 21.05
C GLY A 140 11.34 -6.64 19.71
N LEU A 141 10.64 -6.12 18.69
CA LEU A 141 10.58 -6.75 17.37
C LEU A 141 11.80 -6.39 16.52
N THR A 142 12.26 -7.33 15.69
CA THR A 142 13.17 -7.01 14.59
C THR A 142 12.40 -6.29 13.50
N THR A 143 12.97 -5.24 12.90
CA THR A 143 12.25 -4.46 11.90
C THR A 143 12.96 -4.41 10.56
N VAL A 144 12.20 -4.42 9.47
CA VAL A 144 12.73 -4.28 8.12
C VAL A 144 12.05 -3.09 7.45
N ASN A 145 12.88 -2.15 6.99
CA ASN A 145 12.41 -0.97 6.28
C ASN A 145 12.40 -1.23 4.76
N LEU A 146 11.23 -1.12 4.13
CA LEU A 146 11.09 -1.25 2.67
C LEU A 146 11.03 0.10 1.93
N SER A 147 11.40 1.21 2.58
CA SER A 147 11.42 2.56 1.98
C SER A 147 12.59 2.80 1.03
N SER A 148 13.63 1.96 1.08
CA SER A 148 14.88 2.17 0.35
C SER A 148 15.08 1.10 -0.71
N SER A 149 15.51 1.51 -1.90
CA SER A 149 15.89 0.65 -3.05
C SER A 149 16.93 -0.44 -2.70
N ASN A 150 17.62 -0.33 -1.57
CA ASN A 150 18.58 -1.32 -1.09
C ASN A 150 17.93 -2.63 -0.59
N ALA A 151 16.60 -2.70 -0.44
CA ALA A 151 15.91 -3.94 -0.06
C ALA A 151 16.00 -5.03 -1.14
N CYS A 152 16.39 -4.67 -2.37
CA CYS A 152 16.54 -5.59 -3.48
C CYS A 152 17.71 -5.16 -4.37
N THR A 153 18.95 -5.29 -3.90
CA THR A 153 20.10 -5.49 -4.82
C THR A 153 20.10 -6.93 -5.31
N VAL A 154 18.96 -7.42 -5.80
CA VAL A 154 18.93 -8.64 -6.60
C VAL A 154 19.13 -8.15 -8.01
N ALA A 155 20.31 -8.45 -8.57
CA ALA A 155 20.59 -8.21 -9.97
C ALA A 155 19.45 -8.81 -10.80
N VAL A 156 18.59 -7.95 -11.33
CA VAL A 156 17.65 -8.34 -12.37
C VAL A 156 18.55 -8.76 -13.54
N PRO A 157 18.54 -10.03 -13.99
CA PRO A 157 19.29 -10.40 -15.17
C PRO A 157 18.77 -9.52 -16.30
N SER A 158 19.67 -8.76 -16.94
CA SER A 158 19.35 -8.01 -18.15
C SER A 158 19.14 -9.00 -19.28
N THR A 159 17.99 -9.67 -19.30
CA THR A 159 17.56 -10.43 -20.48
C THR A 159 17.01 -9.43 -21.47
N THR A 160 17.92 -8.89 -22.28
CA THR A 160 17.65 -8.39 -23.63
C THR A 160 17.20 -9.58 -24.49
N GLU A 161 16.01 -10.11 -24.24
CA GLU A 161 15.41 -11.12 -25.11
C GLU A 161 14.54 -10.43 -26.16
N LYS A 162 15.04 -10.54 -27.39
CA LYS A 162 14.45 -10.25 -28.69
C LYS A 162 12.92 -10.07 -28.68
N MET A 163 12.54 -8.84 -28.99
CA MET A 163 11.24 -8.46 -29.53
C MET A 163 10.90 -9.37 -30.73
N TRP A 164 9.83 -10.17 -30.60
CA TRP A 164 9.27 -10.94 -31.71
C TRP A 164 8.42 -10.00 -32.60
N PRO A 165 8.51 -10.08 -33.94
CA PRO A 165 7.78 -9.19 -34.86
C PRO A 165 6.41 -9.74 -35.29
N GLY A 166 5.51 -8.83 -35.67
CA GLY A 166 4.24 -9.07 -36.38
C GLY A 166 3.00 -9.05 -35.47
N ASP A 167 1.88 -8.39 -35.76
CA ASP A 167 1.43 -7.72 -36.97
C ASP A 167 0.33 -6.67 -36.66
N GLY A 168 0.32 -5.60 -37.45
CA GLY A 168 -0.88 -4.99 -38.02
C GLY A 168 -1.91 -4.30 -37.12
N ALA A 169 -1.87 -2.95 -37.09
CA ALA A 169 -3.09 -2.15 -37.12
C ALA A 169 -2.81 -0.77 -37.74
N LYS A 170 -3.45 -0.51 -38.88
CA LYS A 170 -3.44 0.74 -39.64
C LYS A 170 -4.31 1.82 -39.00
N ALA A 171 -3.81 3.06 -39.14
CA ALA A 171 -4.46 4.37 -39.29
C ALA A 171 -5.98 4.54 -39.07
N MET A 172 -6.31 5.52 -38.23
CA MET A 172 -7.26 6.65 -38.42
C MET A 172 -6.91 7.67 -37.32
N GLY A 173 -6.98 8.99 -37.42
CA GLY A 173 -7.58 9.95 -38.35
C GLY A 173 -7.55 11.29 -37.58
N GLU A 174 -7.36 12.38 -38.29
CA GLU A 174 -7.00 13.72 -37.83
C GLU A 174 -8.21 14.59 -37.39
N VAL A 175 -7.91 15.78 -36.85
CA VAL A 175 -8.75 17.01 -36.64
C VAL A 175 -9.66 16.99 -35.38
N ILE A 176 -9.69 17.97 -34.45
CA ILE A 176 -9.97 19.42 -34.54
C ILE A 176 -9.36 20.21 -33.34
N PRO A 177 -9.01 21.51 -33.49
CA PRO A 177 -8.36 22.33 -32.46
C PRO A 177 -9.36 23.00 -31.48
N SER A 178 -9.01 23.08 -30.20
CA SER A 178 -9.76 23.86 -29.21
C SER A 178 -9.11 25.22 -28.96
N ASP A 179 -9.81 26.27 -29.41
CA ASP A 179 -9.49 27.67 -29.14
C ASP A 179 -10.08 28.16 -27.81
N ARG A 180 -9.40 29.16 -27.24
CA ARG A 180 -9.82 30.14 -26.21
C ARG A 180 -10.14 29.69 -24.78
N LEU A 181 -9.11 29.87 -23.95
CA LEU A 181 -9.26 30.33 -22.56
C LEU A 181 -9.77 31.78 -22.54
N ASN A 182 -10.86 32.04 -21.81
CA ASN A 182 -11.21 33.38 -21.37
C ASN A 182 -11.17 33.42 -19.83
N ARG A 183 -10.22 34.19 -19.29
CA ARG A 183 -10.13 34.56 -17.87
C ARG A 183 -10.22 36.07 -17.77
N SER A 184 -11.21 36.54 -17.03
CA SER A 184 -11.23 37.82 -16.31
C SER A 184 -12.54 37.85 -15.50
N ALA A 185 -12.69 38.48 -14.35
CA ALA A 185 -11.78 38.99 -13.34
C ALA A 185 -12.64 39.25 -12.08
N LEU A 186 -11.97 39.36 -10.94
CA LEU A 186 -12.50 39.60 -9.59
C LEU A 186 -13.07 41.02 -9.39
N SER A 187 -14.05 41.15 -8.47
CA SER A 187 -14.36 42.32 -7.60
C SER A 187 -15.64 42.01 -6.79
N ALA A 188 -15.85 42.26 -5.49
CA ALA A 188 -15.08 42.78 -4.36
C ALA A 188 -15.85 42.51 -3.03
N LYS A 189 -15.08 42.44 -1.92
CA LYS A 189 -15.31 42.88 -0.51
C LYS A 189 -16.59 42.52 0.30
N ALA A 190 -16.38 41.61 1.28
CA ALA A 190 -16.60 41.62 2.76
C ALA A 190 -17.81 42.39 3.40
N PRO A 191 -18.44 41.88 4.48
CA PRO A 191 -17.79 41.74 5.81
C PRO A 191 -18.04 40.41 6.56
N TYR A 192 -17.14 40.10 7.50
CA TYR A 192 -17.28 39.00 8.47
C TYR A 192 -18.44 39.27 9.46
N PRO A 193 -19.12 38.21 9.91
CA PRO A 193 -19.41 38.08 11.32
C PRO A 193 -18.84 36.78 11.89
N SER A 194 -18.43 36.90 13.15
CA SER A 194 -18.07 35.86 14.10
C SER A 194 -19.05 34.70 14.11
N ASP A 195 -18.64 33.50 13.70
CA ASP A 195 -19.02 32.31 14.46
C ASP A 195 -18.25 31.03 14.11
N LEU A 196 -18.14 30.19 15.14
CA LEU A 196 -17.44 28.92 15.25
C LEU A 196 -17.65 27.97 14.07
N ARG A 197 -16.61 27.79 13.23
CA ARG A 197 -16.39 26.58 12.41
C ARG A 197 -15.00 26.63 11.75
N ARG A 198 -14.01 25.93 12.33
CA ARG A 198 -12.83 25.46 11.58
C ARG A 198 -12.82 23.94 11.58
N PRO A 199 -12.67 23.31 10.41
CA PRO A 199 -11.76 22.18 10.33
C PRO A 199 -10.74 22.35 9.20
N PHE A 200 -9.49 22.00 9.54
CA PHE A 200 -8.50 21.37 8.67
C PHE A 200 -8.27 21.98 7.27
N GLN A 201 -7.40 22.99 7.24
CA GLN A 201 -6.87 23.57 6.00
C GLN A 201 -5.34 23.42 5.95
N TRP A 202 -4.84 22.17 5.93
CA TRP A 202 -3.39 21.87 5.82
C TRP A 202 -3.03 20.75 4.84
N ALA A 203 -3.90 20.37 3.89
CA ALA A 203 -3.64 19.24 2.99
C ALA A 203 -4.05 19.47 1.52
N GLN A 204 -3.69 20.61 0.90
CA GLN A 204 -3.98 20.85 -0.52
C GLN A 204 -2.82 21.37 -1.39
N THR A 205 -1.56 21.26 -0.98
CA THR A 205 -0.45 21.87 -1.75
C THR A 205 0.63 20.92 -2.29
N GLN A 206 0.29 19.67 -2.66
CA GLN A 206 1.30 18.75 -3.26
C GLN A 206 0.82 17.79 -4.38
N VAL A 207 -0.44 17.78 -4.84
CA VAL A 207 -0.93 16.75 -5.81
C VAL A 207 -1.10 17.29 -7.25
N ALA A 208 -0.23 18.17 -7.71
CA ALA A 208 -0.35 18.77 -9.05
C ALA A 208 0.84 18.53 -10.00
N ARG A 209 1.74 17.56 -9.75
CA ARG A 209 2.99 17.45 -10.56
C ARG A 209 3.44 16.10 -11.07
N THR A 210 2.67 15.02 -10.96
CA THR A 210 3.08 13.74 -11.56
C THR A 210 2.04 13.24 -12.54
N GLY A 211 2.41 13.26 -13.82
CA GLY A 211 1.61 12.82 -14.96
C GLY A 211 1.07 11.40 -14.78
N PHE A 212 -0.14 11.23 -15.31
CA PHE A 212 -0.90 10.00 -15.33
C PHE A 212 -0.30 9.06 -16.39
N TRP A 213 0.22 7.91 -15.98
CA TRP A 213 0.65 6.83 -16.89
C TRP A 213 -0.52 5.90 -17.20
N PRO A 214 -0.61 5.24 -18.37
CA PRO A 214 -1.65 4.24 -18.63
C PRO A 214 -1.36 2.97 -17.78
N VAL A 215 -2.16 2.74 -16.73
CA VAL A 215 -1.84 1.85 -15.59
C VAL A 215 -2.22 0.36 -15.79
N GLU A 216 -3.06 0.04 -16.78
CA GLU A 216 -3.71 -1.29 -16.83
C GLU A 216 -2.80 -2.44 -17.26
N LYS A 217 -1.90 -2.25 -18.23
CA LYS A 217 -1.12 -3.37 -18.81
C LYS A 217 0.13 -3.75 -18.01
N VAL A 218 0.77 -2.80 -17.33
CA VAL A 218 2.05 -3.04 -16.62
C VAL A 218 1.82 -3.82 -15.32
N ASN A 219 0.74 -3.52 -14.58
CA ASN A 219 0.44 -4.19 -13.31
C ASN A 219 -0.01 -5.64 -13.46
N PHE A 220 -0.78 -5.96 -14.52
CA PHE A 220 -1.25 -7.32 -14.73
C PHE A 220 -0.08 -8.29 -14.93
N ARG A 221 0.94 -7.87 -15.70
CA ARG A 221 2.12 -8.69 -16.00
C ARG A 221 2.95 -9.00 -14.76
N PHE A 222 3.14 -8.01 -13.87
CA PHE A 222 3.90 -8.19 -12.62
C PHE A 222 3.14 -9.01 -11.57
N ARG A 223 1.83 -8.81 -11.44
CA ARG A 223 1.01 -9.64 -10.55
C ARG A 223 1.02 -11.10 -10.98
N ARG A 224 0.92 -11.33 -12.29
CA ARG A 224 1.08 -12.67 -12.88
C ARG A 224 2.48 -13.23 -12.60
N MET A 225 3.54 -12.43 -12.69
CA MET A 225 4.89 -12.87 -12.30
C MET A 225 4.99 -13.23 -10.82
N TRP A 226 4.35 -12.50 -9.91
CA TRP A 226 4.32 -12.86 -8.49
C TRP A 226 3.56 -14.18 -8.25
N CYS A 227 2.41 -14.39 -8.89
CA CYS A 227 1.71 -15.69 -8.86
C CYS A 227 2.60 -16.83 -9.40
N MET A 228 3.28 -16.61 -10.53
CA MET A 228 4.11 -17.64 -11.17
C MET A 228 5.38 -17.95 -10.37
N ALA A 229 6.02 -16.94 -9.80
CA ALA A 229 7.18 -17.11 -8.93
C ALA A 229 6.84 -17.89 -7.66
N TRP A 230 5.61 -17.76 -7.16
CA TRP A 230 5.12 -18.50 -6.00
C TRP A 230 5.01 -20.00 -6.28
N LEU A 231 4.48 -20.39 -7.44
CA LEU A 231 4.19 -21.78 -7.80
C LEU A 231 5.42 -22.60 -8.25
N SER A 232 6.55 -21.96 -8.57
CA SER A 232 7.68 -22.64 -9.19
C SER A 232 8.57 -23.38 -8.16
N PRO A 233 8.73 -24.71 -8.16
CA PRO A 233 9.51 -25.45 -7.16
C PRO A 233 10.92 -24.86 -6.94
N ARG A 234 11.44 -24.88 -5.70
CA ARG A 234 12.87 -24.59 -5.50
C ARG A 234 13.66 -25.63 -6.29
N LYS A 235 14.52 -25.20 -7.21
CA LYS A 235 15.63 -26.06 -7.63
C LYS A 235 16.45 -26.31 -6.37
N SER A 236 16.45 -27.55 -5.89
CA SER A 236 17.27 -27.96 -4.75
C SER A 236 18.72 -27.59 -5.06
N ALA A 237 19.32 -26.77 -4.21
CA ALA A 237 20.74 -26.47 -4.19
C ALA A 237 21.37 -27.26 -3.05
#